data_AF-A0A957MYC9-F1
#
_entry.id   AF-A0A957MYC9-F1
#
_cell.length_a   1.000
_cell.length_b   1.000
_cell.length_c   1.000
_cell.angle_alpha   90.00
_cell.angle_beta   90.00
_cell.angle_gamma   90.00
#
_symmetry.space_group_name_H-M   'P 1'
#
loop_
_entity.id
_entity.type
_entity.pdbx_description
1 polymer ?
#
loop_
_entity_poly.entity_id
_entity_poly.type
_entity_poly.pdbx_seq_one_letter_code
_entity_poly.pdbx_strand_id
1 'polypeptide(L)'
;YWEGDMIFRDVGERRAANYKPARKYLDAGVVLCANSDIPSTVSPNPWVGLYALVTRKNNLGHFVAADQAISRQEALHAYTAAGAWLTREEGDKGTLAPGMLADLVVIDRDYFAVADEEIKEIEVVMTVVGGAIVYGRA
;
A
#
# COMPACT_ATOMS: atom_id res chain seq x y z
N TYR A 1 4.99 -6.45 5.38
CA TYR A 1 5.39 -6.57 6.81
C TYR A 1 6.79 -7.18 6.86
N TRP A 2 7.82 -6.34 6.72
CA TRP A 2 9.19 -6.83 6.53
C TRP A 2 9.79 -7.49 7.79
N GLU A 3 9.33 -7.09 8.97
CA GLU A 3 9.78 -7.67 10.25
C GLU A 3 9.33 -9.14 10.45
N GLY A 4 8.35 -9.60 9.67
CA GLY A 4 7.95 -11.00 9.59
C GLY A 4 7.84 -11.73 10.93
N ASP A 5 8.56 -12.86 11.04
CA ASP A 5 8.54 -13.74 12.21
C ASP A 5 9.17 -13.11 13.47
N MET A 6 9.96 -12.02 13.31
CA MET A 6 10.48 -11.29 14.47
C MET A 6 9.34 -10.72 15.31
N ILE A 7 8.21 -10.35 14.69
CA ILE A 7 7.03 -9.88 15.42
C ILE A 7 6.50 -10.97 16.35
N PHE A 8 6.36 -12.20 15.87
CA PHE A 8 5.89 -13.31 16.70
C PHE A 8 6.86 -13.63 17.84
N ARG A 9 8.18 -13.59 17.58
CA ARG A 9 9.22 -13.76 18.59
C ARG A 9 9.19 -12.67 19.66
N ASP A 10 9.10 -11.40 19.23
CA ASP A 10 9.37 -10.25 20.10
C ASP A 10 8.15 -9.84 20.93
N VAL A 11 6.93 -10.00 20.39
CA VAL A 11 5.70 -9.60 21.08
C VAL A 11 4.77 -10.76 21.45
N GLY A 12 5.07 -11.99 21.00
CA GLY A 12 4.27 -13.19 21.23
C GLY A 12 3.02 -13.27 20.35
N GLU A 13 2.48 -14.48 20.21
CA GLU A 13 1.37 -14.81 19.30
C GLU A 13 0.16 -13.89 19.46
N ARG A 14 -0.28 -13.65 20.70
CA ARG A 14 -1.48 -12.84 20.97
C ARG A 14 -1.38 -11.41 20.42
N ARG A 15 -0.20 -10.78 20.52
CA ARG A 15 0.02 -9.41 20.01
C ARG A 15 0.29 -9.42 18.51
N ALA A 16 1.04 -10.41 18.03
CA ALA A 16 1.28 -10.60 16.60
C ALA A 16 -0.02 -10.81 15.81
N ALA A 17 -1.01 -11.52 16.38
CA ALA A 17 -2.33 -11.73 15.81
C ALA A 17 -3.17 -10.44 15.66
N ASN A 18 -2.75 -9.32 16.27
CA ASN A 18 -3.39 -8.01 16.14
C ASN A 18 -2.43 -6.95 15.59
N TYR A 19 -1.34 -7.36 14.94
CA TYR A 19 -0.30 -6.43 14.50
C TYR A 19 -0.81 -5.55 13.34
N LYS A 20 -0.81 -4.22 13.55
CA LYS A 20 -1.29 -3.19 12.60
C LYS A 20 -2.63 -3.60 11.94
N PRO A 21 -3.74 -3.60 12.71
CA PRO A 21 -5.00 -4.22 12.34
C PRO A 21 -5.83 -3.35 11.37
N ALA A 22 -5.42 -3.30 10.10
CA ALA A 22 -6.00 -2.45 9.06
C ALA A 22 -7.52 -2.65 8.89
N ARG A 23 -8.00 -3.90 8.82
CA ARG A 23 -9.44 -4.22 8.74
C ARG A 23 -10.23 -3.60 9.90
N LYS A 24 -9.78 -3.83 11.15
CA LYS A 24 -10.46 -3.27 12.33
C LYS A 24 -10.52 -1.74 12.32
N TYR A 25 -9.47 -1.07 11.82
CA TYR A 25 -9.49 0.39 11.67
C TYR A 25 -10.57 0.83 10.67
N LEU A 26 -10.62 0.21 9.50
CA LEU A 26 -11.64 0.53 8.48
C LEU A 26 -13.06 0.24 8.98
N ASP A 27 -13.28 -0.90 9.62
CA ASP A 27 -14.59 -1.28 10.16
C ASP A 27 -15.07 -0.32 11.27
N ALA A 28 -14.12 0.34 11.97
CA ALA A 28 -14.40 1.37 12.96
C ALA A 28 -14.55 2.79 12.37
N GLY A 29 -14.47 2.95 11.04
CA GLY A 29 -14.56 4.24 10.36
C GLY A 29 -13.29 5.10 10.48
N VAL A 30 -12.16 4.51 10.86
CA VAL A 30 -10.87 5.21 10.91
C VAL A 30 -10.31 5.36 9.50
N VAL A 31 -9.89 6.57 9.14
CA VAL A 31 -9.18 6.83 7.87
C VAL A 31 -7.79 6.17 7.94
N LEU A 32 -7.63 5.07 7.22
CA LEU A 32 -6.37 4.33 7.17
C LEU A 32 -5.44 4.96 6.13
N CYS A 33 -4.28 5.45 6.58
CA CYS A 33 -3.22 5.96 5.71
C CYS A 33 -2.04 4.97 5.75
N ALA A 34 -1.57 4.53 4.58
CA ALA A 34 -0.45 3.62 4.47
C ALA A 34 0.84 4.35 4.06
N ASN A 35 2.00 3.80 4.43
CA ASN A 35 3.31 4.35 4.11
C ASN A 35 4.37 3.24 4.12
N SER A 36 5.56 3.54 3.60
CA SER A 36 6.71 2.64 3.64
C SER A 36 7.52 2.73 4.93
N ASP A 37 7.48 3.86 5.64
CA ASP A 37 8.33 4.15 6.80
C ASP A 37 9.85 4.01 6.47
N ILE A 38 10.25 4.40 5.26
CA ILE A 38 11.67 4.45 4.85
C ILE A 38 12.37 5.61 5.61
N PRO A 39 13.58 5.43 6.16
CA PRO A 39 14.51 4.30 6.01
C PRO A 39 14.41 3.20 7.08
N SER A 40 13.42 3.22 7.96
CA SER A 40 13.24 2.18 8.99
C SER A 40 12.87 0.83 8.38
N THR A 41 12.21 0.81 7.23
CA THR A 41 12.00 -0.40 6.42
C THR A 41 13.03 -0.52 5.29
N VAL A 42 12.97 -1.61 4.53
CA VAL A 42 13.99 -1.92 3.52
C VAL A 42 13.62 -1.51 2.08
N SER A 43 12.38 -1.09 1.84
CA SER A 43 11.92 -0.83 0.48
C SER A 43 10.93 0.32 0.42
N PRO A 44 11.20 1.35 -0.40
CA PRO A 44 10.23 2.41 -0.68
C PRO A 44 9.17 1.99 -1.71
N ASN A 45 9.25 0.78 -2.28
CA ASN A 45 8.35 0.34 -3.35
C ASN A 45 6.90 0.16 -2.83
N PRO A 46 5.92 0.96 -3.29
CA PRO A 46 4.53 0.89 -2.80
C PRO A 46 3.86 -0.44 -3.11
N TRP A 47 4.26 -1.14 -4.17
CA TRP A 47 3.71 -2.45 -4.54
C TRP A 47 3.97 -3.52 -3.46
N VAL A 48 5.10 -3.44 -2.77
CA VAL A 48 5.42 -4.30 -1.61
C VAL A 48 4.47 -4.01 -0.43
N GLY A 49 4.14 -2.74 -0.22
CA GLY A 49 3.18 -2.31 0.81
C GLY A 49 1.76 -2.74 0.49
N LEU A 50 1.32 -2.53 -0.75
CA LEU A 50 0.02 -2.98 -1.25
C LEU A 50 -0.11 -4.51 -1.15
N TYR A 51 0.89 -5.27 -1.58
CA TYR A 51 0.96 -6.72 -1.39
C TYR A 51 0.77 -7.11 0.08
N ALA A 52 1.48 -6.42 0.99
CA ALA A 52 1.43 -6.72 2.42
C ALA A 52 0.07 -6.40 3.08
N LEU A 53 -0.62 -5.35 2.63
CA LEU A 53 -1.96 -5.00 3.11
C LEU A 53 -3.02 -6.01 2.65
N VAL A 54 -2.89 -6.49 1.41
CA VAL A 54 -3.85 -7.40 0.77
C VAL A 54 -3.66 -8.83 1.25
N THR A 55 -2.42 -9.33 1.24
CA THR A 55 -2.15 -10.75 1.53
C THR A 55 -1.89 -11.05 3.00
N ARG A 56 -1.47 -10.01 3.76
CA ARG A 56 -0.96 -10.16 5.12
C ARG A 56 0.20 -11.17 5.23
N LYS A 57 0.95 -11.39 4.15
CA LYS A 57 2.16 -12.21 4.16
C LYS A 57 3.42 -11.39 4.43
N ASN A 58 4.36 -11.98 5.17
CA ASN A 58 5.70 -11.44 5.32
C ASN A 58 6.61 -11.86 4.17
N ASN A 59 7.88 -11.45 4.20
CA ASN A 59 8.88 -11.78 3.19
C ASN A 59 9.25 -13.28 3.13
N LEU A 60 8.91 -14.07 4.15
CA LEU A 60 9.07 -15.52 4.19
C LEU A 60 7.80 -16.26 3.71
N GLY A 61 6.72 -15.54 3.38
CA GLY A 61 5.45 -16.11 2.96
C GLY A 61 4.51 -16.53 4.11
N HIS A 62 4.89 -16.28 5.36
CA HIS A 62 4.03 -16.56 6.51
C HIS A 62 2.97 -15.47 6.70
N PHE A 63 1.79 -15.87 7.16
CA PHE A 63 0.70 -14.95 7.48
C PHE A 63 0.94 -14.22 8.81
N VAL A 64 0.63 -12.92 8.82
CA VAL A 64 0.70 -12.04 10.01
C VAL A 64 -0.65 -11.35 10.17
N ALA A 65 -1.46 -11.80 11.14
CA ALA A 65 -2.84 -11.32 11.35
C ALA A 65 -3.65 -11.32 10.05
N ALA A 66 -3.88 -12.51 9.49
CA ALA A 66 -4.51 -12.70 8.18
C ALA A 66 -5.93 -12.11 8.09
N ASP A 67 -6.67 -12.14 9.19
CA ASP A 67 -8.00 -11.53 9.36
C ASP A 67 -7.97 -9.99 9.26
N GLN A 68 -6.78 -9.38 9.29
CA GLN A 68 -6.58 -7.94 9.12
C GLN A 68 -6.28 -7.53 7.68
N ALA A 69 -6.43 -8.45 6.72
CA ALA A 69 -6.35 -8.17 5.29
C ALA A 69 -7.43 -7.17 4.84
N ILE A 70 -7.07 -6.33 3.88
CA ILE A 70 -8.00 -5.39 3.25
C ILE A 70 -8.04 -5.62 1.74
N SER A 71 -9.13 -5.21 1.10
CA SER A 71 -9.27 -5.32 -0.36
C SER A 71 -8.22 -4.49 -1.09
N ARG A 72 -7.94 -4.85 -2.34
CA ARG A 72 -7.05 -4.08 -3.22
C ARG A 72 -7.49 -2.62 -3.34
N GLN A 73 -8.79 -2.37 -3.42
CA GLN A 73 -9.33 -1.02 -3.50
C GLN A 73 -9.09 -0.21 -2.21
N GLU A 74 -9.31 -0.80 -1.04
CA GLU A 74 -9.01 -0.16 0.25
C GLU A 74 -7.50 0.09 0.41
N ALA A 75 -6.66 -0.86 0.00
CA ALA A 75 -5.21 -0.72 0.06
C ALA A 75 -4.69 0.39 -0.86
N LEU A 76 -5.20 0.47 -2.10
CA LEU A 76 -4.85 1.53 -3.04
C LEU A 76 -5.31 2.89 -2.51
N HIS A 77 -6.55 2.98 -1.97
CA HIS A 77 -7.05 4.19 -1.34
C HIS A 77 -6.15 4.65 -0.18
N ALA A 78 -5.71 3.72 0.68
CA ALA A 78 -4.81 4.01 1.79
C ALA A 78 -3.45 4.60 1.35
N TYR A 79 -2.96 4.23 0.17
CA TYR A 79 -1.70 4.73 -0.42
C TYR A 79 -1.87 6.00 -1.28
N THR A 80 -3.09 6.39 -1.62
CA THR A 80 -3.38 7.48 -2.56
C THR A 80 -4.22 8.56 -1.89
N ALA A 81 -5.54 8.50 -2.05
CA ALA A 81 -6.47 9.50 -1.54
C ALA A 81 -6.37 9.70 -0.02
N ALA A 82 -6.23 8.63 0.78
CA ALA A 82 -6.07 8.78 2.22
C ALA A 82 -4.73 9.44 2.59
N GLY A 83 -3.68 9.19 1.80
CA GLY A 83 -2.38 9.86 1.96
C GLY A 83 -2.48 11.38 1.71
N ALA A 84 -3.24 11.79 0.68
CA ALA A 84 -3.50 13.21 0.42
C ALA A 84 -4.36 13.84 1.54
N TRP A 85 -5.36 13.11 2.05
CA TRP A 85 -6.16 13.57 3.19
C TRP A 85 -5.30 13.79 4.45
N LEU A 86 -4.35 12.91 4.73
CA LEU A 86 -3.44 13.04 5.88
C LEU A 86 -2.65 14.35 5.85
N THR A 87 -2.30 14.84 4.66
CA THR A 87 -1.56 16.09 4.45
C THR A 87 -2.44 17.29 4.14
N ARG A 88 -3.77 17.14 4.15
CA ARG A 88 -4.76 18.17 3.79
C ARG A 88 -4.69 18.63 2.33
N GLU A 89 -4.26 17.74 1.44
CA GLU A 89 -4.09 17.98 0.01
C GLU A 89 -5.14 17.22 -0.83
N GLU A 90 -6.20 16.69 -0.21
CA GLU A 90 -7.25 15.92 -0.89
C GLU A 90 -8.05 16.73 -1.92
N GLY A 91 -7.97 18.06 -1.87
CA GLY A 91 -8.53 18.97 -2.88
C GLY A 91 -7.64 19.16 -4.11
N ASP A 92 -6.36 18.77 -4.02
CA ASP A 92 -5.35 19.02 -5.04
C ASP A 92 -4.86 17.72 -5.71
N LYS A 93 -4.79 16.59 -4.98
CA LYS A 93 -4.24 15.32 -5.47
C LYS A 93 -4.81 14.09 -4.75
N GLY A 94 -4.35 12.91 -5.15
CA GLY A 94 -4.68 11.62 -4.53
C GLY A 94 -5.82 10.86 -5.24
N THR A 95 -6.55 11.50 -6.15
CA THR A 95 -7.51 10.86 -7.06
C THR A 95 -7.36 11.40 -8.48
N LEU A 96 -7.74 10.60 -9.47
CA LEU A 96 -7.78 11.03 -10.87
C LEU A 96 -9.18 11.58 -11.20
N ALA A 97 -9.32 12.90 -11.10
CA ALA A 97 -10.55 13.61 -11.39
C ALA A 97 -10.25 15.01 -11.99
N PRO A 98 -11.17 15.59 -12.78
CA PRO A 98 -11.03 16.97 -13.25
C PRO A 98 -10.81 17.95 -12.10
N GLY A 99 -9.83 18.84 -12.24
CA GLY A 99 -9.44 19.82 -11.22
C GLY A 99 -8.30 19.39 -10.30
N MET A 100 -7.95 18.10 -10.28
CA MET A 100 -6.77 17.58 -9.55
C MET A 100 -5.48 17.71 -10.37
N LEU A 101 -4.34 17.68 -9.70
CA LEU A 101 -3.03 17.52 -10.34
C LEU A 101 -3.01 16.23 -11.17
N ALA A 102 -2.43 16.31 -12.37
CA ALA A 102 -2.20 15.15 -13.23
C ALA A 102 -0.97 14.35 -12.77
N ASP A 103 -1.05 13.85 -11.53
CA ASP A 103 -0.06 12.97 -10.91
C ASP A 103 -0.53 11.52 -11.05
N LEU A 104 0.12 10.75 -11.92
CA LEU A 104 -0.25 9.36 -12.17
C LEU A 104 0.95 8.50 -12.55
N VAL A 105 0.77 7.20 -12.40
CA VAL A 105 1.66 6.19 -12.94
C VAL A 105 0.91 5.31 -13.94
N VAL A 106 1.58 4.92 -15.00
CA VAL A 106 1.13 3.82 -15.87
C VAL A 106 1.94 2.59 -15.49
N ILE A 107 1.24 1.48 -15.31
CA ILE A 107 1.80 0.22 -14.83
C ILE A 107 1.74 -0.85 -15.93
N ASP A 108 2.64 -1.83 -15.85
CA ASP A 108 2.79 -2.88 -16.86
C ASP A 108 1.67 -3.94 -16.85
N ARG A 109 0.89 -4.02 -15.77
CA ARG A 109 -0.20 -4.99 -15.58
C ARG A 109 -1.30 -4.45 -14.66
N ASP A 110 -2.50 -5.00 -14.79
CA ASP A 110 -3.66 -4.56 -14.00
C ASP A 110 -3.57 -5.04 -12.55
N TYR A 111 -3.34 -4.10 -11.63
CA TYR A 111 -3.31 -4.33 -10.18
C TYR A 111 -4.56 -5.02 -9.64
N PHE A 112 -5.73 -4.89 -10.27
CA PHE A 112 -6.97 -5.53 -9.80
C PHE A 112 -7.15 -6.95 -10.34
N ALA A 113 -6.41 -7.35 -11.37
CA ALA A 113 -6.61 -8.64 -12.05
C ALA A 113 -5.45 -9.64 -11.84
N VAL A 114 -4.23 -9.18 -11.59
CA VAL A 114 -3.07 -10.07 -11.37
C VAL A 114 -3.25 -10.98 -10.16
N ALA A 115 -2.53 -12.10 -10.10
CA ALA A 115 -2.51 -12.92 -8.89
C ALA A 115 -1.89 -12.14 -7.71
N ASP A 116 -2.25 -12.49 -6.48
CA ASP A 116 -1.78 -11.78 -5.28
C ASP A 116 -0.25 -11.72 -5.20
N GLU A 117 0.44 -12.81 -5.56
CA GLU A 117 1.91 -12.86 -5.54
C GLU A 117 2.58 -11.97 -6.58
N GLU A 118 1.89 -11.65 -7.67
CA GLU A 118 2.38 -10.80 -8.75
C GLU A 118 2.21 -9.30 -8.44
N ILE A 119 1.47 -8.92 -7.38
CA ILE A 119 1.28 -7.51 -6.99
C ILE A 119 2.64 -6.83 -6.78
N LYS A 120 3.57 -7.48 -6.08
CA LYS A 120 4.89 -6.92 -5.75
C LYS A 120 5.85 -6.86 -6.95
N GLU A 121 5.46 -7.46 -8.07
CA GLU A 121 6.21 -7.49 -9.33
C GLU A 121 5.70 -6.47 -10.35
N ILE A 122 4.65 -5.71 -10.01
CA ILE A 122 4.15 -4.62 -10.85
C ILE A 122 5.26 -3.60 -11.05
N GLU A 123 5.48 -3.21 -12.31
CA GLU A 123 6.46 -2.20 -12.68
C GLU A 123 5.76 -0.96 -13.22
N VAL A 124 6.29 0.21 -12.87
CA VAL A 124 5.86 1.48 -13.45
C VAL A 124 6.56 1.65 -14.80
N VAL A 125 5.80 1.83 -15.88
CA VAL A 125 6.33 2.08 -17.23
C VAL A 125 6.39 3.58 -17.56
N MET A 126 5.59 4.41 -16.88
CA MET A 126 5.61 5.85 -17.03
C MET A 126 5.14 6.54 -15.74
N THR A 127 5.77 7.65 -15.38
CA THR A 127 5.32 8.52 -14.28
C THR A 127 5.07 9.92 -14.83
N VAL A 128 3.91 10.47 -14.49
CA VAL A 128 3.51 11.84 -14.79
C VAL A 128 3.36 12.59 -13.48
N VAL A 129 3.94 13.78 -13.39
CA VAL A 129 3.82 14.69 -12.25
C VAL A 129 3.43 16.07 -12.78
N GLY A 130 2.32 16.62 -12.30
CA GLY A 130 1.76 17.90 -12.74
C GLY A 130 1.48 17.94 -14.24
N GLY A 131 1.22 16.80 -14.87
CA GLY A 131 1.01 16.69 -16.32
C GLY A 131 2.29 16.55 -17.16
N ALA A 132 3.48 16.57 -16.56
CA ALA A 132 4.74 16.33 -17.25
C ALA A 132 5.21 14.88 -17.04
N ILE A 133 5.64 14.22 -18.12
CA ILE A 133 6.30 12.91 -18.03
C ILE A 133 7.68 13.10 -17.41
N VAL A 134 7.89 12.55 -16.21
CA VAL A 134 9.16 12.64 -15.47
C VAL A 134 9.94 11.33 -15.47
N TYR A 135 9.28 10.23 -15.85
CA TYR A 135 9.89 8.93 -16.03
C TYR A 135 9.17 8.19 -17.16
N GLY A 136 9.94 7.50 -17.99
CA GLY A 136 9.45 6.58 -19.00
C GLY A 136 10.46 5.45 -19.17
N ARG A 137 9.97 4.22 -19.18
CA ARG A 137 10.80 3.05 -19.50
C ARG A 137 11.04 3.03 -21.02
N ALA A 138 12.31 2.89 -21.41
CA ALA A 138 12.70 2.77 -22.82
C ALA A 138 12.27 1.42 -23.42
#